data_AF-A0AAU2MQ90-F1
#
_entry.id   AF-A0AAU2MQ90-F1
#
_cell.length_a   1.000
_cell.length_b   1.000
_cell.length_c   1.000
_cell.angle_alpha   90.00
_cell.angle_beta   90.00
_cell.angle_gamma   90.00
#
_symmetry.space_group_name_H-M   'P 1'
#
loop_
_entity.id
_entity.type
_entity.pdbx_description
1 polymer ?
#
loop_
_entity_poly.entity_id
_entity_poly.type
_entity_poly.pdbx_seq_one_letter_code
_entity_poly.pdbx_strand_id
1 'polypeptide(L)'
;MTARGDALFELCDALLCADGPVRTLVDLALAPEHRRGHGALYGGLNQGRIDVGRLRRALAGLPLPRAADGRLVLAVDVSPWLRPDANTCADRAFCHTFGRGEGKHQMVPGWPYSIVAALETGRTSWTAVLDAVRLEPGADVAAVTTVQIREVVERLVAAGQWKPGDPEVLVVLDAGYDAPRIAHLLDGLPVEILGRLRSDRVMRRATPPRVYDPKGGRPPKHGGEFVFGDPSTWGAEQAVTTTDTRLYGKATAQAWDRLHPRLTRRAAWIDYDGPLPIIEGTVIRLVVEKLPSGGVNKPVWLWWSGTGATGADVDRCWQSFLRRFDIEHTFRLFKQTLGWTKPRLRSSEAADRWTWLVIAAYAQLRLARPLATDLRRPWEKPAEPNKLTPARVRRGFRNLRTRTGSPAGAPKPSRPGPGRPPGSKNRRPTTRHDVGRMLATGEAFSRPAHHKVGTKPRRTG
;
A
#
# COMPACT_ATOMS: atom_id res chain seq x y z
N MET A 1 -8.92 11.34 -30.50
CA MET A 1 -9.11 9.92 -30.86
C MET A 1 -9.07 9.04 -29.61
N THR A 2 -10.20 8.46 -29.24
CA THR A 2 -10.42 7.47 -28.15
C THR A 2 -9.98 6.05 -28.56
N ALA A 3 -8.91 5.94 -29.36
CA ALA A 3 -8.58 4.71 -30.03
C ALA A 3 -8.34 3.58 -29.00
N ARG A 4 -9.03 2.45 -29.20
CA ARG A 4 -8.87 1.17 -28.45
C ARG A 4 -9.53 1.10 -27.07
N GLY A 5 -10.46 1.99 -26.74
CA GLY A 5 -11.28 1.89 -25.52
C GLY A 5 -12.03 0.55 -25.41
N ASP A 6 -12.65 0.08 -26.49
CA ASP A 6 -13.35 -1.21 -26.52
C ASP A 6 -12.43 -2.38 -26.14
N ALA A 7 -11.19 -2.37 -26.62
CA ALA A 7 -10.23 -3.44 -26.33
C ALA A 7 -9.84 -3.46 -24.84
N LEU A 8 -9.81 -2.30 -24.17
CA LEU A 8 -9.56 -2.20 -22.73
C LEU A 8 -10.75 -2.71 -21.91
N PHE A 9 -11.98 -2.38 -22.31
CA PHE A 9 -13.19 -2.91 -21.66
C PHE A 9 -13.29 -4.43 -21.82
N GLU A 10 -13.09 -4.94 -23.03
CA GLU A 10 -13.07 -6.38 -23.30
C GLU A 10 -11.93 -7.10 -22.56
N LEU A 11 -10.77 -6.46 -22.41
CA LEU A 11 -9.68 -7.00 -21.60
C LEU A 11 -10.05 -7.05 -20.11
N CYS A 12 -10.75 -6.04 -19.59
CA CYS A 12 -11.27 -6.05 -18.23
C CYS A 12 -12.30 -7.17 -18.02
N ASP A 13 -13.23 -7.34 -18.95
CA ASP A 13 -14.24 -8.40 -18.91
C ASP A 13 -13.59 -9.79 -18.97
N ALA A 14 -12.60 -9.99 -19.84
CA ALA A 14 -11.83 -11.22 -19.93
C ALA A 14 -11.06 -11.52 -18.63
N LEU A 15 -10.44 -10.49 -18.02
CA LEU A 15 -9.78 -10.62 -16.72
C LEU A 15 -10.77 -11.07 -15.63
N LEU A 16 -11.98 -10.51 -15.63
CA LEU A 16 -13.04 -10.84 -14.69
C LEU A 16 -13.59 -12.26 -14.90
N CYS A 17 -13.69 -12.73 -16.13
CA CYS A 17 -14.37 -13.97 -16.47
C CYS A 17 -13.46 -15.18 -16.72
N ALA A 18 -12.14 -15.00 -16.80
CA ALA A 18 -11.23 -16.13 -17.02
C ALA A 18 -11.30 -17.17 -15.87
N ASP A 19 -11.41 -18.46 -16.25
CA ASP A 19 -11.78 -19.57 -15.34
C ASP A 19 -10.75 -19.83 -14.23
N GLY A 20 -9.50 -19.41 -14.45
CA GLY A 20 -8.39 -19.64 -13.53
C GLY A 20 -7.51 -18.41 -13.34
N PRO A 21 -6.43 -18.55 -12.54
CA PRO A 21 -5.39 -17.54 -12.42
C PRO A 21 -4.84 -17.11 -13.78
N VAL A 22 -4.72 -15.80 -14.00
CA VAL A 22 -4.10 -15.25 -15.21
C VAL A 22 -2.60 -15.53 -15.17
N ARG A 23 -2.12 -16.36 -16.09
CA ARG A 23 -0.70 -16.77 -16.18
C ARG A 23 0.05 -15.98 -17.25
N THR A 24 -0.58 -15.74 -18.39
CA THR A 24 -0.07 -14.89 -19.44
C THR A 24 -1.13 -13.88 -19.85
N LEU A 25 -0.69 -12.75 -20.40
CA LEU A 25 -1.59 -11.70 -20.84
C LEU A 25 -2.36 -12.11 -22.11
N VAL A 26 -1.73 -12.87 -23.00
CA VAL A 26 -2.33 -13.26 -24.29
C VAL A 26 -3.45 -14.29 -24.12
N ASP A 27 -3.40 -15.13 -23.09
CA ASP A 27 -4.46 -16.10 -22.80
C ASP A 27 -5.81 -15.41 -22.54
N LEU A 28 -5.81 -14.16 -22.07
CA LEU A 28 -7.04 -13.39 -21.90
C LEU A 28 -7.75 -13.10 -23.24
N ALA A 29 -7.02 -13.09 -24.36
CA ALA A 29 -7.62 -12.93 -25.68
C ALA A 29 -8.39 -14.18 -26.15
N LEU A 30 -8.26 -15.32 -25.44
CA LEU A 30 -9.03 -16.54 -25.70
C LEU A 30 -10.34 -16.57 -24.92
N ALA A 31 -10.52 -15.67 -23.95
CA ALA A 31 -11.77 -15.58 -23.21
C ALA A 31 -12.90 -15.11 -24.15
N PRO A 32 -14.12 -15.69 -24.07
CA PRO A 32 -15.25 -15.29 -24.91
C PRO A 32 -15.57 -13.79 -24.84
N GLU A 33 -15.28 -13.16 -23.70
CA GLU A 33 -15.51 -11.75 -23.46
C GLU A 33 -14.51 -10.84 -24.21
N HIS A 34 -13.37 -11.37 -24.67
CA HIS A 34 -12.42 -10.65 -25.52
C HIS A 34 -12.69 -10.92 -27.01
N ARG A 35 -13.63 -10.16 -27.59
CA ARG A 35 -14.10 -10.40 -28.97
C ARG A 35 -13.14 -9.93 -30.06
N ARG A 36 -12.09 -9.19 -29.71
CA ARG A 36 -11.05 -8.71 -30.65
C ARG A 36 -9.83 -9.62 -30.63
N GLY A 37 -9.07 -9.65 -31.72
CA GLY A 37 -7.85 -10.46 -31.80
C GLY A 37 -6.76 -10.00 -30.82
N HIS A 38 -5.83 -10.91 -30.45
CA HIS A 38 -4.77 -10.66 -29.47
C HIS A 38 -3.91 -9.40 -29.73
N GLY A 39 -3.73 -9.00 -30.98
CA GLY A 39 -3.03 -7.75 -31.32
C GLY A 39 -3.74 -6.49 -30.80
N ALA A 40 -5.07 -6.51 -30.74
CA ALA A 40 -5.87 -5.41 -30.18
C ALA A 40 -5.69 -5.30 -28.66
N LEU A 41 -5.51 -6.42 -27.96
CA LEU A 41 -5.18 -6.46 -26.54
C LEU A 41 -3.90 -5.66 -26.25
N TYR A 42 -2.79 -6.02 -26.91
CA TYR A 42 -1.53 -5.30 -26.78
C TYR A 42 -1.65 -3.86 -27.28
N GLY A 43 -2.41 -3.64 -28.35
CA GLY A 43 -2.71 -2.32 -28.85
C GLY A 43 -3.39 -1.44 -27.81
N GLY A 44 -4.37 -1.97 -27.08
CA GLY A 44 -5.08 -1.30 -26.00
C GLY A 44 -4.16 -0.98 -24.83
N LEU A 45 -3.36 -1.95 -24.38
CA LEU A 45 -2.42 -1.68 -23.29
C LEU A 45 -1.31 -0.71 -23.66
N ASN A 46 -0.85 -0.69 -24.92
CA ASN A 46 0.27 0.17 -25.32
C ASN A 46 -0.17 1.58 -25.75
N GLN A 47 -1.38 1.75 -26.29
CA GLN A 47 -1.83 3.02 -26.88
C GLN A 47 -3.25 3.42 -26.48
N GLY A 48 -3.93 2.61 -25.67
CA GLY A 48 -5.24 2.96 -25.14
C GLY A 48 -5.15 4.03 -24.06
N ARG A 49 -6.29 4.64 -23.76
CA ARG A 49 -6.42 5.70 -22.76
C ARG A 49 -7.43 5.30 -21.70
N ILE A 50 -7.04 5.44 -20.44
CA ILE A 50 -7.93 5.38 -19.28
C ILE A 50 -7.90 6.77 -18.66
N ASP A 51 -9.08 7.37 -18.45
CA ASP A 51 -9.17 8.58 -17.64
C ASP A 51 -9.04 8.18 -16.16
N VAL A 52 -7.80 8.14 -15.68
CA VAL A 52 -7.46 7.74 -14.31
C VAL A 52 -8.09 8.68 -13.28
N GLY A 53 -8.17 9.98 -13.58
CA GLY A 53 -8.83 10.95 -12.70
C GLY A 53 -10.32 10.66 -12.53
N ARG A 54 -11.02 10.36 -13.63
CA ARG A 54 -12.43 9.94 -13.57
C ARG A 54 -12.62 8.61 -12.87
N LEU A 55 -11.73 7.64 -13.10
CA LEU A 55 -11.78 6.35 -12.42
C LEU A 55 -11.57 6.51 -10.90
N ARG A 56 -10.61 7.31 -10.45
CA ARG A 56 -10.39 7.65 -9.03
C ARG A 56 -11.63 8.25 -8.38
N ARG A 57 -12.28 9.21 -9.04
CA ARG A 57 -13.56 9.80 -8.55
C ARG A 57 -14.66 8.75 -8.47
N ALA A 58 -14.78 7.87 -9.46
CA ALA A 58 -15.75 6.78 -9.43
C ALA A 58 -15.50 5.83 -8.26
N LEU A 59 -14.24 5.42 -8.02
CA LEU A 59 -13.86 4.56 -6.89
C LEU A 59 -14.20 5.19 -5.53
N ALA A 60 -13.92 6.47 -5.35
CA ALA A 60 -14.26 7.21 -4.12
C ALA A 60 -15.79 7.33 -3.90
N GLY A 61 -16.58 7.35 -4.97
CA GLY A 61 -18.04 7.39 -4.92
C GLY A 61 -18.72 6.04 -4.67
N LEU A 62 -18.00 4.91 -4.71
CA LEU A 62 -18.58 3.60 -4.41
C LEU A 62 -18.85 3.44 -2.90
N PRO A 63 -19.74 2.53 -2.47
CA PRO A 63 -19.93 2.21 -1.06
C PRO A 63 -18.62 1.69 -0.43
N LEU A 64 -18.07 2.40 0.54
CA LEU A 64 -16.80 2.06 1.20
C LEU A 64 -17.01 1.35 2.54
N PRO A 65 -16.10 0.43 2.93
CA PRO A 65 -16.17 -0.17 4.26
C PRO A 65 -15.83 0.87 5.32
N ARG A 66 -16.44 0.73 6.50
CA ARG A 66 -16.24 1.62 7.66
C ARG A 66 -15.95 0.79 8.90
N ALA A 67 -15.24 1.39 9.85
CA ALA A 67 -15.04 0.80 11.17
C ALA A 67 -16.35 0.80 11.98
N ALA A 68 -16.31 0.18 13.16
CA ALA A 68 -17.47 0.08 14.05
C ALA A 68 -18.04 1.45 14.47
N ASP A 69 -17.20 2.47 14.55
CA ASP A 69 -17.59 3.86 14.86
C ASP A 69 -17.93 4.69 13.62
N GLY A 70 -18.07 4.05 12.44
CA GLY A 70 -18.40 4.71 11.19
C GLY A 70 -17.22 5.38 10.46
N ARG A 71 -16.01 5.38 11.04
CA ARG A 71 -14.85 6.01 10.39
C ARG A 71 -14.35 5.24 9.18
N LEU A 72 -13.73 5.94 8.24
CA LEU A 72 -12.92 5.30 7.20
C LEU A 72 -11.54 4.97 7.76
N VAL A 73 -11.06 3.76 7.49
CA VAL A 73 -9.69 3.34 7.81
C VAL A 73 -8.98 3.01 6.51
N LEU A 74 -7.90 3.71 6.20
CA LEU A 74 -7.11 3.55 4.98
C LEU A 74 -5.79 2.88 5.31
N ALA A 75 -5.36 1.90 4.53
CA ALA A 75 -3.98 1.42 4.54
C ALA A 75 -3.23 1.95 3.32
N VAL A 76 -1.95 2.28 3.53
CA VAL A 76 -1.02 2.62 2.45
C VAL A 76 0.14 1.64 2.47
N ASP A 77 0.42 1.01 1.34
CA ASP A 77 1.52 0.05 1.24
C ASP A 77 2.10 0.01 -0.18
N VAL A 78 3.37 -0.38 -0.28
CA VAL A 78 4.10 -0.48 -1.55
C VAL A 78 4.22 -1.94 -1.96
N SER A 79 3.75 -2.26 -3.15
CA SER A 79 3.90 -3.60 -3.71
C SER A 79 4.73 -3.56 -5.01
N PRO A 80 5.79 -4.39 -5.12
CA PRO A 80 6.65 -4.33 -6.28
C PRO A 80 6.17 -5.21 -7.45
N TRP A 81 6.35 -4.69 -8.66
CA TRP A 81 6.37 -5.44 -9.92
C TRP A 81 7.82 -5.65 -10.37
N LEU A 82 8.39 -6.79 -10.01
CA LEU A 82 9.80 -7.10 -10.24
C LEU A 82 10.11 -7.33 -11.71
N ARG A 83 11.23 -6.76 -12.17
CA ARG A 83 11.73 -6.77 -13.56
C ARG A 83 13.27 -6.83 -13.60
N PRO A 84 13.91 -7.86 -12.99
CA PRO A 84 15.37 -7.93 -12.86
C PRO A 84 16.08 -7.88 -14.22
N ASP A 85 15.65 -8.69 -15.19
CA ASP A 85 16.35 -8.84 -16.48
C ASP A 85 15.79 -7.93 -17.59
N ALA A 86 14.92 -6.99 -17.24
CA ALA A 86 14.22 -6.16 -18.22
C ALA A 86 14.99 -4.86 -18.56
N ASN A 87 16.21 -5.01 -19.07
CA ASN A 87 17.11 -3.88 -19.34
C ASN A 87 16.60 -2.87 -20.38
N THR A 88 15.50 -3.18 -21.05
CA THR A 88 14.85 -2.32 -22.06
C THR A 88 13.59 -1.64 -21.55
N CYS A 89 13.31 -1.76 -20.24
CA CYS A 89 12.21 -1.09 -19.55
C CYS A 89 12.75 0.11 -18.76
N ALA A 90 12.19 1.28 -19.01
CA ALA A 90 12.49 2.51 -18.28
C ALA A 90 11.95 2.46 -16.84
N ASP A 91 12.34 3.47 -16.05
CA ASP A 91 11.81 3.80 -14.72
C ASP A 91 11.88 2.69 -13.68
N ARG A 92 12.78 1.71 -13.86
CA ARG A 92 13.00 0.67 -12.86
C ARG A 92 13.72 1.28 -11.66
N ALA A 93 13.19 1.05 -10.47
CA ALA A 93 13.82 1.36 -9.20
C ALA A 93 14.21 0.05 -8.48
N PHE A 94 15.10 0.13 -7.50
CA PHE A 94 15.38 -0.99 -6.63
C PHE A 94 14.24 -1.22 -5.64
N CYS A 95 13.51 -2.31 -5.81
CA CYS A 95 12.45 -2.73 -4.91
C CYS A 95 13.02 -3.57 -3.77
N HIS A 96 12.60 -3.27 -2.55
CA HIS A 96 12.88 -4.11 -1.40
C HIS A 96 12.05 -5.39 -1.47
N THR A 97 12.72 -6.53 -1.35
CA THR A 97 12.09 -7.85 -1.32
C THR A 97 12.78 -8.72 -0.28
N PHE A 98 12.04 -9.69 0.25
CA PHE A 98 12.61 -10.71 1.11
C PHE A 98 12.93 -11.94 0.25
N GLY A 99 14.19 -12.37 0.25
CA GLY A 99 14.58 -13.60 -0.43
C GLY A 99 13.82 -14.80 0.15
N ARG A 100 13.46 -15.78 -0.69
CA ARG A 100 12.96 -17.08 -0.21
C ARG A 100 14.14 -17.83 0.43
N GLY A 101 14.26 -17.75 1.76
CA GLY A 101 15.39 -18.31 2.52
C GLY A 101 15.59 -17.57 3.86
N GLU A 102 16.85 -17.28 4.21
CA GLU A 102 17.34 -16.69 5.48
C GLU A 102 16.82 -15.28 5.83
N GLY A 103 15.74 -14.79 5.21
CA GLY A 103 15.20 -13.46 5.48
C GLY A 103 16.11 -12.31 5.03
N LYS A 104 17.12 -12.59 4.19
CA LYS A 104 18.02 -11.56 3.64
C LYS A 104 17.24 -10.58 2.76
N HIS A 105 17.38 -9.30 3.06
CA HIS A 105 16.86 -8.21 2.25
C HIS A 105 17.54 -8.21 0.88
N GLN A 106 16.76 -8.31 -0.18
CA GLN A 106 17.22 -8.27 -1.56
C GLN A 106 16.64 -7.05 -2.27
N MET A 107 17.52 -6.27 -2.90
CA MET A 107 17.15 -5.15 -3.74
C MET A 107 17.06 -5.64 -5.18
N VAL A 108 15.83 -5.75 -5.70
CA VAL A 108 15.58 -6.30 -7.04
C VAL A 108 14.98 -5.21 -7.93
N PRO A 109 15.54 -4.96 -9.13
CA PRO A 109 14.99 -3.96 -10.05
C PRO A 109 13.53 -4.25 -10.41
N GLY A 110 12.69 -3.22 -10.41
CA GLY A 110 11.27 -3.34 -10.73
C GLY A 110 10.55 -2.00 -10.71
N TRP A 111 9.22 -2.06 -10.78
CA TRP A 111 8.36 -0.90 -10.59
C TRP A 111 7.63 -1.02 -9.24
N PRO A 112 7.96 -0.20 -8.24
CA PRO A 112 7.23 -0.14 -6.98
C PRO A 112 5.94 0.66 -7.17
N TYR A 113 4.80 0.13 -6.69
CA TYR A 113 3.52 0.84 -6.69
C TYR A 113 3.04 1.07 -5.27
N SER A 114 2.85 2.33 -4.89
CA SER A 114 2.14 2.74 -3.68
C SER A 114 0.64 2.66 -3.91
N ILE A 115 -0.06 1.88 -3.08
CA ILE A 115 -1.50 1.64 -3.20
C ILE A 115 -2.19 2.08 -1.90
N VAL A 116 -3.29 2.82 -2.04
CA VAL A 116 -4.17 3.21 -0.93
C VAL A 116 -5.46 2.41 -1.02
N ALA A 117 -5.84 1.77 0.08
CA ALA A 117 -7.07 0.98 0.14
C ALA A 117 -7.83 1.20 1.46
N ALA A 118 -9.16 1.31 1.39
CA ALA A 118 -10.01 1.30 2.57
C ALA A 118 -10.18 -0.12 3.11
N LEU A 119 -10.04 -0.27 4.42
CA LEU A 119 -10.06 -1.55 5.15
C LEU A 119 -11.47 -1.90 5.61
N GLU A 120 -11.79 -3.20 5.58
CA GLU A 120 -13.07 -3.74 6.03
C GLU A 120 -12.93 -4.38 7.42
N THR A 121 -13.89 -4.11 8.30
CA THR A 121 -13.94 -4.73 9.62
C THR A 121 -14.21 -6.23 9.54
N GLY A 122 -13.73 -6.97 10.53
CA GLY A 122 -14.00 -8.41 10.64
C GLY A 122 -13.04 -9.25 9.79
N ARG A 123 -13.25 -10.57 9.75
CA ARG A 123 -12.34 -11.50 9.05
C ARG A 123 -12.67 -11.50 7.57
N THR A 124 -11.93 -10.71 6.81
CA THR A 124 -12.19 -10.50 5.38
C THR A 124 -10.88 -10.51 4.60
N SER A 125 -10.97 -10.81 3.31
CA SER A 125 -9.84 -10.71 2.36
C SER A 125 -10.09 -9.58 1.35
N TRP A 126 -11.05 -8.72 1.67
CA TRP A 126 -11.48 -7.61 0.85
C TRP A 126 -10.91 -6.30 1.38
N THR A 127 -10.50 -5.46 0.44
CA THR A 127 -10.29 -4.03 0.66
C THR A 127 -11.02 -3.27 -0.46
N ALA A 128 -11.17 -1.96 -0.33
CA ALA A 128 -11.58 -1.10 -1.45
C ALA A 128 -10.37 -0.28 -1.88
N VAL A 129 -9.74 -0.64 -3.00
CA VAL A 129 -8.58 0.09 -3.54
C VAL A 129 -9.06 1.42 -4.13
N LEU A 130 -8.50 2.53 -3.64
CA LEU A 130 -8.87 3.89 -4.00
C LEU A 130 -7.86 4.55 -4.93
N ASP A 131 -6.58 4.20 -4.80
CA ASP A 131 -5.53 4.79 -5.62
C ASP A 131 -4.30 3.89 -5.78
N ALA A 132 -3.57 4.11 -6.86
CA ALA A 132 -2.27 3.52 -7.14
C ALA A 132 -1.35 4.54 -7.84
N VAL A 133 -0.12 4.66 -7.35
CA VAL A 133 0.93 5.53 -7.90
C VAL A 133 2.21 4.70 -8.04
N ARG A 134 2.79 4.67 -9.23
CA ARG A 134 4.12 4.10 -9.43
C ARG A 134 5.16 5.06 -8.87
N LEU A 135 6.03 4.58 -7.99
CA LEU A 135 7.10 5.36 -7.42
C LEU A 135 8.26 5.45 -8.42
N GLU A 136 8.62 6.67 -8.81
CA GLU A 136 9.76 6.92 -9.68
C GLU A 136 11.08 6.65 -8.95
N PRO A 137 12.17 6.31 -9.67
CA PRO A 137 13.46 6.09 -9.04
C PRO A 137 13.96 7.33 -8.29
N GLY A 138 14.39 7.14 -7.04
CA GLY A 138 14.82 8.24 -6.17
C GLY A 138 13.70 9.08 -5.53
N ALA A 139 12.43 8.75 -5.77
CA ALA A 139 11.30 9.45 -5.15
C ALA A 139 11.38 9.41 -3.61
N ASP A 140 11.03 10.53 -2.98
CA ASP A 140 10.77 10.61 -1.54
C ASP A 140 9.40 9.97 -1.26
N VAL A 141 9.44 8.78 -0.66
CA VAL A 141 8.26 7.97 -0.41
C VAL A 141 7.27 8.71 0.50
N ALA A 142 7.74 9.42 1.53
CA ALA A 142 6.85 10.15 2.44
C ALA A 142 6.18 11.33 1.72
N ALA A 143 6.90 12.03 0.86
CA ALA A 143 6.34 13.13 0.06
C ALA A 143 5.29 12.63 -0.94
N VAL A 144 5.59 11.56 -1.69
CA VAL A 144 4.65 10.97 -2.65
C VAL A 144 3.41 10.43 -1.94
N THR A 145 3.59 9.71 -0.83
CA THR A 145 2.47 9.20 -0.02
C THR A 145 1.62 10.32 0.56
N THR A 146 2.22 11.43 1.01
CA THR A 146 1.47 12.61 1.46
C THR A 146 0.58 13.15 0.35
N VAL A 147 1.13 13.40 -0.84
CA VAL A 147 0.33 13.90 -1.98
C VAL A 147 -0.79 12.90 -2.32
N GLN A 148 -0.47 11.61 -2.36
CA GLN A 148 -1.45 10.57 -2.65
C GLN A 148 -2.58 10.52 -1.62
N ILE A 149 -2.27 10.57 -0.32
CA ILE A 149 -3.29 10.57 0.74
C ILE A 149 -4.15 11.82 0.65
N ARG A 150 -3.54 13.00 0.50
CA ARG A 150 -4.26 14.28 0.34
C ARG A 150 -5.29 14.19 -0.79
N GLU A 151 -4.86 13.78 -1.98
CA GLU A 151 -5.76 13.64 -3.12
C GLU A 151 -6.87 12.60 -2.87
N VAL A 152 -6.57 11.48 -2.20
CA VAL A 152 -7.58 10.47 -1.85
C VAL A 152 -8.61 11.07 -0.90
N VAL A 153 -8.18 11.74 0.15
CA VAL A 153 -9.06 12.34 1.17
C VAL A 153 -9.92 13.44 0.57
N GLU A 154 -9.34 14.35 -0.21
CA GLU A 154 -10.11 15.39 -0.92
C GLU A 154 -11.17 14.78 -1.84
N ARG A 155 -10.85 13.68 -2.55
CA ARG A 155 -11.84 12.94 -3.37
C ARG A 155 -12.93 12.29 -2.52
N LEU A 156 -12.61 11.76 -1.34
CA LEU A 156 -13.58 11.18 -0.41
C LEU A 156 -14.54 12.24 0.13
N VAL A 157 -14.02 13.41 0.52
CA VAL A 157 -14.83 14.57 0.95
C VAL A 157 -15.73 15.04 -0.20
N ALA A 158 -15.17 15.21 -1.41
CA ALA A 158 -15.94 15.61 -2.59
C ALA A 158 -17.03 14.59 -2.98
N ALA A 159 -16.80 13.30 -2.70
CA ALA A 159 -17.79 12.24 -2.90
C ALA A 159 -18.81 12.12 -1.75
N GLY A 160 -18.72 12.97 -0.71
CA GLY A 160 -19.61 12.95 0.46
C GLY A 160 -19.37 11.78 1.41
N GLN A 161 -18.22 11.11 1.32
CA GLN A 161 -17.85 9.99 2.21
C GLN A 161 -17.38 10.46 3.59
N TRP A 162 -17.09 11.74 3.75
CA TRP A 162 -16.79 12.38 5.01
C TRP A 162 -17.38 13.79 5.01
N LYS A 163 -17.94 14.21 6.14
CA LYS A 163 -18.50 15.54 6.38
C LYS A 163 -18.02 16.09 7.74
N PRO A 164 -18.01 17.41 7.94
CA PRO A 164 -17.75 17.99 9.25
C PRO A 164 -18.66 17.36 10.32
N GLY A 165 -18.05 16.87 11.40
CA GLY A 165 -18.72 16.13 12.48
C GLY A 165 -18.58 14.60 12.38
N ASP A 166 -18.20 14.07 11.23
CA ASP A 166 -17.79 12.66 11.11
C ASP A 166 -16.42 12.45 11.79
N PRO A 167 -16.14 11.25 12.32
CA PRO A 167 -14.79 10.91 12.79
C PRO A 167 -13.75 11.09 11.68
N GLU A 168 -12.55 11.54 12.06
CA GLU A 168 -11.43 11.68 11.13
C GLU A 168 -11.06 10.36 10.45
N VAL A 169 -10.58 10.46 9.21
CA VAL A 169 -10.13 9.31 8.43
C VAL A 169 -8.82 8.80 9.02
N LEU A 170 -8.81 7.56 9.50
CA LEU A 170 -7.60 6.95 10.07
C LEU A 170 -6.74 6.34 8.96
N VAL A 171 -5.53 6.84 8.76
CA VAL A 171 -4.55 6.32 7.81
C VAL A 171 -3.50 5.49 8.54
N VAL A 172 -3.35 4.23 8.13
CA VAL A 172 -2.50 3.23 8.77
C VAL A 172 -1.31 2.91 7.89
N LEU A 173 -0.10 3.12 8.42
CA LEU A 173 1.18 3.01 7.73
C LEU A 173 2.09 1.95 8.39
N ASP A 174 2.93 1.29 7.60
CA ASP A 174 3.99 0.42 8.13
C ASP A 174 5.24 1.23 8.53
N ALA A 175 6.23 0.56 9.13
CA ALA A 175 7.47 1.15 9.64
C ALA A 175 8.38 1.75 8.56
N GLY A 176 8.10 1.53 7.28
CA GLY A 176 8.83 2.15 6.17
C GLY A 176 8.48 3.63 5.95
N TYR A 177 7.45 4.14 6.62
CA TYR A 177 6.97 5.52 6.49
C TYR A 177 7.31 6.36 7.73
N ASP A 178 7.70 7.62 7.50
CA ASP A 178 7.83 8.64 8.55
C ASP A 178 6.45 9.19 8.91
N ALA A 179 5.74 8.48 9.79
CA ALA A 179 4.38 8.83 10.18
C ALA A 179 4.24 10.25 10.78
N PRO A 180 5.12 10.71 11.70
CA PRO A 180 5.08 12.11 12.16
C PRO A 180 5.23 13.13 11.03
N ARG A 181 6.17 12.93 10.10
CA ARG A 181 6.32 13.84 8.96
C ARG A 181 5.07 13.86 8.08
N ILE A 182 4.48 12.70 7.78
CA ILE A 182 3.25 12.62 6.99
C ILE A 182 2.09 13.32 7.71
N ALA A 183 1.95 13.15 9.02
CA ALA A 183 0.94 13.85 9.81
C ALA A 183 1.10 15.37 9.72
N HIS A 184 2.32 15.88 9.87
CA HIS A 184 2.60 17.31 9.73
C HIS A 184 2.29 17.84 8.33
N LEU A 185 2.63 17.09 7.27
CA LEU A 185 2.38 17.52 5.89
C LEU A 185 0.91 17.42 5.47
N LEU A 186 0.10 16.66 6.21
CA LEU A 186 -1.35 16.52 6.01
C LEU A 186 -2.17 17.38 6.97
N ASP A 187 -1.53 18.27 7.72
CA ASP A 187 -2.22 19.22 8.59
C ASP A 187 -3.30 20.00 7.83
N GLY A 188 -4.41 20.27 8.51
CA GLY A 188 -5.62 20.88 7.95
C GLY A 188 -6.54 19.94 7.15
N LEU A 189 -6.22 18.65 7.02
CA LEU A 189 -7.13 17.62 6.51
C LEU A 189 -7.77 16.82 7.66
N PRO A 190 -8.97 16.22 7.46
CA PRO A 190 -9.63 15.42 8.48
C PRO A 190 -9.02 14.02 8.57
N VAL A 191 -7.75 13.93 8.96
CA VAL A 191 -6.97 12.69 8.99
C VAL A 191 -6.22 12.49 10.29
N GLU A 192 -6.32 11.27 10.82
CA GLU A 192 -5.42 10.76 11.85
C GLU A 192 -4.39 9.83 11.21
N ILE A 193 -3.12 9.96 11.56
CA ILE A 193 -2.05 9.09 11.07
C ILE A 193 -1.64 8.12 12.17
N LEU A 194 -1.64 6.82 11.84
CA LEU A 194 -1.16 5.74 12.68
C LEU A 194 -0.05 4.99 11.95
N GLY A 195 1.18 5.05 12.47
CA GLY A 195 2.33 4.37 11.89
C GLY A 195 3.02 3.44 12.87
N ARG A 196 3.59 2.35 12.35
CA ARG A 196 4.53 1.55 13.13
C ARG A 196 5.86 2.28 13.25
N LEU A 197 6.46 2.27 14.44
CA LEU A 197 7.80 2.77 14.68
C LEU A 197 8.78 1.62 14.91
N ARG A 198 10.04 1.86 14.58
CA ARG A 198 11.14 0.96 14.93
C ARG A 198 11.33 0.90 16.44
N SER A 199 11.70 -0.26 16.97
CA SER A 199 11.85 -0.49 18.41
C SER A 199 13.08 0.17 19.05
N ASP A 200 13.98 0.74 18.24
CA ASP A 200 15.19 1.45 18.68
C ASP A 200 15.02 2.98 18.68
N ARG A 201 13.79 3.47 18.54
CA ARG A 201 13.49 4.91 18.52
C ARG A 201 13.60 5.54 19.91
N VAL A 202 14.00 6.81 19.90
CA VAL A 202 13.97 7.71 21.04
C VAL A 202 13.05 8.87 20.72
N MET A 203 12.04 9.06 21.56
CA MET A 203 11.11 10.18 21.49
C MET A 203 11.45 11.21 22.57
N ARG A 204 10.89 12.40 22.45
CA ARG A 204 11.02 13.50 23.41
C ARG A 204 9.68 13.83 24.01
N ARG A 205 9.71 14.30 25.25
CA ARG A 205 8.54 14.91 25.92
C ARG A 205 8.45 16.39 25.62
N ALA A 206 7.27 16.95 25.86
CA ALA A 206 7.08 18.39 25.95
C ALA A 206 8.13 19.03 26.87
N THR A 207 8.55 20.24 26.52
CA THR A 207 9.48 21.01 27.35
C THR A 207 8.81 21.32 28.69
N PRO A 208 9.48 21.09 29.84
CA PRO A 208 8.96 21.52 31.13
C PRO A 208 8.67 23.02 31.14
N PRO A 209 7.71 23.50 31.96
CA PRO A 209 7.49 24.93 32.16
C PRO A 209 8.80 25.66 32.45
N ARG A 210 8.97 26.85 31.87
CA ARG A 210 10.21 27.62 32.00
C ARG A 210 10.44 27.98 33.47
N VAL A 211 11.48 27.40 34.06
CA VAL A 211 12.05 27.90 35.32
C VAL A 211 13.04 29.01 34.97
N TYR A 212 12.89 30.17 35.60
CA TYR A 212 13.82 31.29 35.42
C TYR A 212 15.23 30.86 35.85
N ASP A 213 16.21 31.02 34.96
CA ASP A 213 17.63 30.80 35.26
C ASP A 213 18.35 32.14 35.33
N PRO A 214 18.85 32.56 36.52
CA PRO A 214 19.57 33.82 36.71
C PRO A 214 20.83 33.96 35.85
N LYS A 215 21.44 32.85 35.39
CA LYS A 215 22.65 32.86 34.56
C LYS A 215 22.36 33.09 33.08
N GLY A 216 21.10 33.11 32.69
CA GLY A 216 20.68 33.19 31.29
C GLY A 216 20.96 31.91 30.51
N GLY A 217 20.18 31.68 29.45
CA GLY A 217 20.32 30.50 28.61
C GLY A 217 19.14 30.35 27.65
N ARG A 218 19.38 29.72 26.49
CA ARG A 218 18.28 29.37 25.57
C ARG A 218 17.42 28.29 26.26
N PRO A 219 16.10 28.50 26.41
CA PRO A 219 15.24 27.47 26.96
C PRO A 219 15.37 26.15 26.17
N PRO A 220 15.34 25.00 26.86
CA PRO A 220 15.31 23.71 26.19
C PRO A 220 14.11 23.66 25.25
N LYS A 221 14.28 23.05 24.08
CA LYS A 221 13.19 22.83 23.11
C LYS A 221 12.42 21.53 23.34
N HIS A 222 13.00 20.64 24.13
CA HIS A 222 12.50 19.30 24.36
C HIS A 222 12.70 18.96 25.84
N GLY A 223 11.77 18.20 26.40
CA GLY A 223 11.92 17.59 27.72
C GLY A 223 12.77 16.32 27.68
N GLY A 224 12.57 15.51 28.72
CA GLY A 224 13.25 14.22 28.88
C GLY A 224 13.05 13.26 27.71
N GLU A 225 13.94 12.27 27.64
CA GLU A 225 13.89 11.21 26.63
C GLU A 225 12.88 10.13 27.01
N PHE A 226 12.26 9.56 25.98
CA PHE A 226 11.48 8.33 26.06
C PHE A 226 12.14 7.33 25.11
N VAL A 227 12.86 6.36 25.66
CA VAL A 227 13.65 5.39 24.90
C VAL A 227 12.89 4.08 24.84
N PHE A 228 12.52 3.60 23.65
CA PHE A 228 11.70 2.40 23.48
C PHE A 228 12.35 1.14 24.04
N GLY A 229 13.69 1.09 24.03
CA GLY A 229 14.48 -0.01 24.59
C GLY A 229 14.73 0.06 26.09
N ASP A 230 14.35 1.15 26.77
CA ASP A 230 14.65 1.37 28.20
C ASP A 230 13.39 1.75 28.99
N PRO A 231 12.75 0.77 29.66
CA PRO A 231 11.56 0.99 30.48
C PRO A 231 11.70 2.02 31.59
N SER A 232 12.92 2.27 32.09
CA SER A 232 13.14 3.26 33.15
C SER A 232 12.82 4.69 32.71
N THR A 233 12.77 4.94 31.40
CA THR A 233 12.50 6.26 30.81
C THR A 233 11.00 6.52 30.56
N TRP A 234 10.14 5.50 30.68
CA TRP A 234 8.76 5.58 30.18
C TRP A 234 7.84 6.42 31.05
N GLY A 235 8.11 6.50 32.37
CA GLY A 235 7.22 7.17 33.31
C GLY A 235 5.81 6.55 33.35
N ALA A 236 4.86 7.27 33.91
CA ALA A 236 3.48 6.80 34.04
C ALA A 236 2.79 6.67 32.67
N GLU A 237 2.04 5.58 32.49
CA GLU A 237 1.18 5.38 31.33
C GLU A 237 -0.05 6.30 31.38
N GLN A 238 -0.43 6.84 30.23
CA GLN A 238 -1.68 7.60 30.07
C GLN A 238 -2.90 6.66 30.05
N ALA A 239 -2.75 5.52 29.38
CA ALA A 239 -3.80 4.51 29.27
C ALA A 239 -3.16 3.13 29.15
N VAL A 240 -3.81 2.14 29.78
CA VAL A 240 -3.46 0.73 29.66
C VAL A 240 -4.73 -0.05 29.38
N THR A 241 -4.73 -0.84 28.32
CA THR A 241 -5.82 -1.76 28.00
C THR A 241 -5.32 -3.18 27.93
N THR A 242 -6.24 -4.11 28.15
CA THR A 242 -6.00 -5.54 28.08
C THR A 242 -7.17 -6.18 27.37
N THR A 243 -6.90 -6.91 26.29
CA THR A 243 -7.90 -7.59 25.49
C THR A 243 -7.49 -9.04 25.26
N ASP A 244 -8.38 -9.98 25.54
CA ASP A 244 -8.18 -11.38 25.17
C ASP A 244 -8.39 -11.57 23.67
N THR A 245 -7.38 -12.12 23.01
CA THR A 245 -7.43 -12.38 21.57
C THR A 245 -7.36 -13.88 21.28
N ARG A 246 -8.17 -14.32 20.31
CA ARG A 246 -8.20 -15.73 19.90
C ARG A 246 -6.85 -16.25 19.39
N LEU A 247 -6.09 -15.41 18.68
CA LEU A 247 -4.86 -15.82 17.99
C LEU A 247 -3.59 -15.53 18.77
N TYR A 248 -3.57 -14.44 19.53
CA TYR A 248 -2.36 -13.93 20.17
C TYR A 248 -2.36 -14.10 21.70
N GLY A 249 -3.41 -14.71 22.26
CA GLY A 249 -3.63 -14.74 23.71
C GLY A 249 -3.97 -13.34 24.22
N LYS A 250 -3.55 -13.04 25.44
CA LYS A 250 -3.75 -11.72 26.05
C LYS A 250 -2.92 -10.66 25.30
N ALA A 251 -3.58 -9.60 24.83
CA ALA A 251 -2.94 -8.41 24.26
C ALA A 251 -3.00 -7.26 25.27
N THR A 252 -1.84 -6.72 25.63
CA THR A 252 -1.70 -5.55 26.50
C THR A 252 -1.20 -4.37 25.67
N ALA A 253 -1.95 -3.28 25.66
CA ALA A 253 -1.55 -2.04 25.03
C ALA A 253 -1.34 -0.95 26.09
N GLN A 254 -0.18 -0.30 26.04
CA GLN A 254 0.19 0.82 26.92
C GLN A 254 0.42 2.05 26.07
N ALA A 255 -0.06 3.21 26.51
CA ALA A 255 0.06 4.46 25.76
C ALA A 255 0.71 5.57 26.58
N TRP A 256 1.53 6.38 25.92
CA TRP A 256 2.13 7.60 26.46
C TRP A 256 1.87 8.75 25.48
N ASP A 257 1.26 9.81 26.01
CA ASP A 257 0.77 10.92 25.23
C ASP A 257 1.82 12.03 25.03
N ARG A 258 1.60 12.89 24.04
CA ARG A 258 2.41 14.07 23.71
C ARG A 258 3.90 13.80 23.62
N LEU A 259 4.25 12.72 22.92
CA LEU A 259 5.61 12.36 22.56
C LEU A 259 5.89 12.74 21.11
N HIS A 260 7.08 13.28 20.85
CA HIS A 260 7.48 13.72 19.51
C HIS A 260 8.91 13.28 19.15
N PRO A 261 9.20 13.06 17.86
CA PRO A 261 10.57 12.82 17.43
C PRO A 261 11.42 14.09 17.55
N ARG A 262 12.69 13.94 17.89
CA ARG A 262 13.66 15.05 17.78
C ARG A 262 14.06 15.22 16.32
N LEU A 263 13.49 16.22 15.65
CA LEU A 263 13.85 16.56 14.28
C LEU A 263 15.23 17.24 14.21
N THR A 264 15.94 17.02 13.11
CA THR A 264 17.21 17.70 12.79
C THR A 264 17.16 18.20 11.36
N ARG A 265 17.88 19.29 11.04
CA ARG A 265 17.98 19.83 9.67
C ARG A 265 18.85 18.95 8.78
N ARG A 266 18.32 17.77 8.44
CA ARG A 266 18.95 16.74 7.61
C ARG A 266 17.87 16.02 6.81
N ALA A 267 18.29 15.35 5.74
CA ALA A 267 17.41 14.56 4.88
C ALA A 267 16.16 15.37 4.47
N ALA A 268 14.99 14.89 4.87
CA ALA A 268 13.67 15.49 4.63
C ALA A 268 13.49 16.95 5.10
N TRP A 269 14.33 17.43 6.02
CA TRP A 269 14.20 18.74 6.68
C TRP A 269 15.35 19.70 6.36
N ILE A 270 16.16 19.39 5.33
CA ILE A 270 17.33 20.21 4.97
C ILE A 270 16.93 21.60 4.47
N ASP A 271 15.91 21.66 3.62
CA ASP A 271 15.39 22.89 3.01
C ASP A 271 14.16 23.43 3.76
N TYR A 272 13.90 22.95 4.99
CA TYR A 272 12.76 23.41 5.78
C TYR A 272 13.03 24.83 6.29
N ASP A 273 12.20 25.77 5.87
CA ASP A 273 12.30 27.17 6.29
C ASP A 273 11.74 27.36 7.71
N GLY A 274 12.42 28.19 8.50
CA GLY A 274 12.04 28.49 9.87
C GLY A 274 12.40 27.42 10.92
N PRO A 275 11.74 27.45 12.09
CA PRO A 275 12.01 26.51 13.18
C PRO A 275 11.38 25.15 12.89
N LEU A 276 12.14 24.07 13.11
CA LEU A 276 11.62 22.69 13.00
C LEU A 276 10.41 22.51 13.92
N PRO A 277 9.31 21.90 13.42
CA PRO A 277 8.08 21.75 14.18
C PRO A 277 8.25 20.73 15.31
N ILE A 278 7.40 20.87 16.34
CA ILE A 278 7.16 19.83 17.34
C ILE A 278 5.89 19.11 16.88
N ILE A 279 6.02 17.82 16.58
CA ILE A 279 4.93 16.99 16.08
C ILE A 279 4.58 16.00 17.18
N GLU A 280 3.71 16.45 18.09
CA GLU A 280 3.23 15.64 19.21
C GLU A 280 2.31 14.51 18.69
N GLY A 281 2.32 13.39 19.41
CA GLY A 281 1.37 12.31 19.21
C GLY A 281 1.47 11.29 20.33
N THR A 282 0.60 10.29 20.28
CA THR A 282 0.57 9.20 21.25
C THR A 282 1.44 8.04 20.78
N VAL A 283 2.37 7.59 21.62
CA VAL A 283 3.09 6.33 21.40
C VAL A 283 2.33 5.20 22.07
N ILE A 284 2.08 4.11 21.33
CA ILE A 284 1.39 2.91 21.82
C ILE A 284 2.33 1.72 21.72
N ARG A 285 2.55 1.03 22.84
CA ARG A 285 3.26 -0.24 22.91
C ARG A 285 2.25 -1.38 23.00
N LEU A 286 2.28 -2.28 22.03
CA LEU A 286 1.47 -3.49 22.00
C LEU A 286 2.34 -4.71 22.29
N VAL A 287 1.97 -5.46 23.32
CA VAL A 287 2.55 -6.78 23.63
C VAL A 287 1.44 -7.82 23.57
N VAL A 288 1.78 -8.98 23.01
CA VAL A 288 0.88 -10.13 22.97
C VAL A 288 1.55 -11.32 23.64
N GLU A 289 0.74 -12.17 24.28
CA GLU A 289 1.21 -13.36 24.97
C GLU A 289 1.90 -14.37 24.04
N LYS A 290 1.36 -14.57 22.84
CA LYS A 290 1.91 -15.51 21.86
C LYS A 290 1.71 -15.06 20.41
N LEU A 291 2.57 -15.55 19.53
CA LEU A 291 2.37 -15.44 18.09
C LEU A 291 1.85 -16.79 17.54
N PRO A 292 0.90 -16.78 16.58
CA PRO A 292 0.43 -18.01 15.93
C PRO A 292 1.54 -18.84 15.28
N SER A 293 2.65 -18.20 14.90
CA SER A 293 3.82 -18.86 14.32
C SER A 293 4.74 -19.54 15.33
N GLY A 294 4.52 -19.36 16.65
CA GLY A 294 5.42 -19.83 17.70
C GLY A 294 6.73 -19.03 17.81
N GLY A 295 6.88 -17.94 17.07
CA GLY A 295 8.06 -17.06 17.14
C GLY A 295 8.08 -16.16 18.38
N VAL A 296 9.23 -15.51 18.62
CA VAL A 296 9.41 -14.55 19.71
C VAL A 296 8.45 -13.35 19.54
N ASN A 297 7.61 -13.13 20.54
CA ASN A 297 6.62 -12.05 20.65
C ASN A 297 7.27 -10.70 21.00
N LYS A 298 8.04 -10.13 20.06
CA LYS A 298 8.60 -8.79 20.25
C LYS A 298 7.48 -7.73 20.29
N PRO A 299 7.57 -6.73 21.19
CA PRO A 299 6.61 -5.64 21.24
C PRO A 299 6.52 -4.89 19.90
N VAL A 300 5.31 -4.47 19.55
CA VAL A 300 5.07 -3.53 18.45
C VAL A 300 4.92 -2.13 19.04
N TRP A 301 5.63 -1.17 18.46
CA TRP A 301 5.50 0.24 18.79
C TRP A 301 4.76 0.95 17.66
N LEU A 302 3.71 1.68 18.02
CA LEU A 302 2.92 2.50 17.13
C LEU A 302 3.02 3.97 17.56
N TRP A 303 2.85 4.87 16.61
CA TRP A 303 2.65 6.29 16.86
C TRP A 303 1.38 6.73 16.16
N TRP A 304 0.50 7.38 16.92
CA TRP A 304 -0.75 7.95 16.47
C TRP A 304 -0.66 9.48 16.58
N SER A 305 -1.11 10.21 15.54
CA SER A 305 -1.05 11.68 15.52
C SER A 305 -1.99 12.34 16.53
N GLY A 306 -2.99 11.62 17.02
CA GLY A 306 -3.86 12.13 18.08
C GLY A 306 -3.16 12.21 19.43
N THR A 307 -3.63 13.15 20.25
CA THR A 307 -3.23 13.31 21.65
C THR A 307 -4.43 13.13 22.58
N GLY A 308 -4.21 12.91 23.87
CA GLY A 308 -5.26 12.69 24.84
C GLY A 308 -5.93 11.32 24.71
N ALA A 309 -5.17 10.30 24.28
CA ALA A 309 -5.72 8.97 24.00
C ALA A 309 -6.44 8.36 25.20
N THR A 310 -7.71 7.97 24.98
CA THR A 310 -8.47 7.13 25.91
C THR A 310 -8.13 5.65 25.68
N GLY A 311 -8.55 4.77 26.60
CA GLY A 311 -8.42 3.31 26.39
C GLY A 311 -9.08 2.84 25.08
N ALA A 312 -10.23 3.40 24.72
CA ALA A 312 -10.92 3.07 23.46
C ALA A 312 -10.11 3.50 22.22
N ASP A 313 -9.41 4.64 22.29
CA ASP A 313 -8.53 5.10 21.20
C ASP A 313 -7.33 4.17 21.03
N VAL A 314 -6.72 3.76 22.14
CA VAL A 314 -5.61 2.81 22.15
C VAL A 314 -6.03 1.49 21.52
N ASP A 315 -7.19 0.95 21.91
CA ASP A 315 -7.71 -0.29 21.36
C ASP A 315 -8.04 -0.20 19.87
N ARG A 316 -8.69 0.89 19.47
CA ARG A 316 -8.97 1.17 18.05
C ARG A 316 -7.69 1.25 17.23
N CYS A 317 -6.65 1.91 17.72
CA CYS A 317 -5.39 2.08 17.01
C CYS A 317 -4.72 0.72 16.76
N TRP A 318 -4.45 -0.08 17.80
CA TRP A 318 -3.74 -1.34 17.59
C TRP A 318 -4.58 -2.33 16.78
N GLN A 319 -5.91 -2.36 16.95
CA GLN A 319 -6.79 -3.21 16.15
C GLN A 319 -6.77 -2.80 14.68
N SER A 320 -6.82 -1.49 14.38
CA SER A 320 -6.71 -0.97 13.02
C SER A 320 -5.34 -1.27 12.41
N PHE A 321 -4.27 -1.19 13.20
CA PHE A 321 -2.94 -1.58 12.76
C PHE A 321 -2.86 -3.06 12.33
N LEU A 322 -3.47 -3.98 13.08
CA LEU A 322 -3.52 -5.38 12.69
C LEU A 322 -4.29 -5.60 11.37
N ARG A 323 -5.28 -4.74 11.06
CA ARG A 323 -6.04 -4.78 9.80
C ARG A 323 -5.27 -4.24 8.61
N ARG A 324 -4.19 -3.49 8.83
CA ARG A 324 -3.32 -3.01 7.74
C ARG A 324 -2.90 -4.14 6.81
N PHE A 325 -2.67 -5.34 7.36
CA PHE A 325 -2.25 -6.52 6.59
C PHE A 325 -3.32 -7.02 5.60
N ASP A 326 -4.58 -6.60 5.70
CA ASP A 326 -5.63 -7.00 4.74
C ASP A 326 -5.32 -6.49 3.31
N ILE A 327 -4.54 -5.41 3.17
CA ILE A 327 -4.05 -4.95 1.86
C ILE A 327 -3.09 -5.97 1.20
N GLU A 328 -2.34 -6.74 2.00
CA GLU A 328 -1.45 -7.80 1.49
C GLU A 328 -2.25 -8.97 0.90
N HIS A 329 -3.44 -9.25 1.42
CA HIS A 329 -4.37 -10.19 0.80
C HIS A 329 -4.84 -9.69 -0.57
N THR A 330 -5.02 -8.38 -0.72
CA THR A 330 -5.35 -7.75 -2.00
C THR A 330 -4.18 -7.86 -2.98
N PHE A 331 -2.95 -7.56 -2.55
CA PHE A 331 -1.75 -7.75 -3.38
C PHE A 331 -1.55 -9.21 -3.79
N ARG A 332 -1.79 -10.15 -2.87
CA ARG A 332 -1.73 -11.58 -3.17
C ARG A 332 -2.74 -11.95 -4.24
N LEU A 333 -3.99 -11.50 -4.14
CA LEU A 333 -5.01 -11.70 -5.16
C LEU A 333 -4.57 -11.11 -6.50
N PHE A 334 -4.10 -9.86 -6.50
CA PHE A 334 -3.65 -9.16 -7.70
C PHE A 334 -2.55 -9.96 -8.41
N LYS A 335 -1.50 -10.36 -7.68
CA LYS A 335 -0.35 -11.07 -8.26
C LYS A 335 -0.66 -12.52 -8.65
N GLN A 336 -1.42 -13.24 -7.82
CA GLN A 336 -1.61 -14.68 -7.98
C GLN A 336 -2.83 -15.03 -8.82
N THR A 337 -3.91 -14.25 -8.76
CA THR A 337 -5.18 -14.57 -9.44
C THR A 337 -5.42 -13.66 -10.64
N LEU A 338 -5.31 -12.35 -10.47
CA LEU A 338 -5.53 -11.36 -11.54
C LEU A 338 -4.31 -11.18 -12.44
N GLY A 339 -3.19 -11.83 -12.11
CA GLY A 339 -1.97 -11.80 -12.90
C GLY A 339 -1.33 -10.41 -13.00
N TRP A 340 -1.53 -9.52 -12.01
CA TRP A 340 -1.06 -8.14 -12.03
C TRP A 340 0.40 -8.01 -12.49
N THR A 341 1.30 -8.82 -11.95
CA THR A 341 2.74 -8.76 -12.28
C THR A 341 3.20 -9.75 -13.34
N LYS A 342 2.28 -10.49 -13.98
CA LYS A 342 2.59 -11.53 -14.98
C LYS A 342 2.94 -10.98 -16.37
N PRO A 343 2.28 -9.92 -16.88
CA PRO A 343 2.62 -9.36 -18.18
C PRO A 343 4.09 -8.91 -18.26
N ARG A 344 4.73 -9.18 -19.40
CA ARG A 344 6.09 -8.68 -19.69
C ARG A 344 6.02 -7.40 -20.53
N LEU A 345 5.33 -6.39 -20.00
CA LEU A 345 5.13 -5.11 -20.68
C LEU A 345 6.45 -4.34 -20.77
N ARG A 346 6.70 -3.68 -21.90
CA ARG A 346 7.96 -2.96 -22.11
C ARG A 346 7.95 -1.55 -21.51
N SER A 347 6.85 -0.81 -21.64
CA SER A 347 6.76 0.55 -21.12
C SER A 347 6.09 0.56 -19.75
N SER A 348 6.51 1.52 -18.93
CA SER A 348 5.96 1.73 -17.58
C SER A 348 4.52 2.24 -17.66
N GLU A 349 4.16 3.04 -18.67
CA GLU A 349 2.79 3.54 -18.88
C GLU A 349 1.82 2.42 -19.24
N ALA A 350 2.26 1.40 -19.99
CA ALA A 350 1.44 0.22 -20.24
C ALA A 350 1.19 -0.58 -18.96
N ALA A 351 2.19 -0.64 -18.07
CA ALA A 351 2.04 -1.26 -16.76
C ALA A 351 1.12 -0.44 -15.83
N ASP A 352 1.17 0.89 -15.91
CA ASP A 352 0.27 1.80 -15.20
C ASP A 352 -1.18 1.55 -15.67
N ARG A 353 -1.43 1.49 -16.99
CA ARG A 353 -2.75 1.16 -17.57
C ARG A 353 -3.24 -0.22 -17.14
N TRP A 354 -2.36 -1.22 -17.14
CA TRP A 354 -2.72 -2.57 -16.67
C TRP A 354 -3.07 -2.57 -15.18
N THR A 355 -2.34 -1.83 -14.36
CA THR A 355 -2.61 -1.69 -12.92
C THR A 355 -4.00 -1.09 -12.69
N TRP A 356 -4.34 -0.02 -13.41
CA TRP A 356 -5.68 0.59 -13.33
C TRP A 356 -6.81 -0.33 -13.85
N LEU A 357 -6.56 -1.14 -14.88
CA LEU A 357 -7.52 -2.18 -15.30
C LEU A 357 -7.74 -3.24 -14.22
N VAL A 358 -6.67 -3.71 -13.57
CA VAL A 358 -6.77 -4.68 -12.47
C VAL A 358 -7.56 -4.10 -11.30
N ILE A 359 -7.35 -2.81 -10.97
CA ILE A 359 -8.10 -2.10 -9.92
C ILE A 359 -9.58 -1.97 -10.32
N ALA A 360 -9.88 -1.58 -11.56
CA ALA A 360 -11.25 -1.49 -12.05
C ALA A 360 -11.97 -2.86 -12.00
N ALA A 361 -11.29 -3.94 -12.41
CA ALA A 361 -11.81 -5.30 -12.30
C ALA A 361 -12.05 -5.67 -10.82
N TYR A 362 -11.11 -5.38 -9.93
CA TYR A 362 -11.28 -5.67 -8.51
C TYR A 362 -12.45 -4.90 -7.88
N ALA A 363 -12.65 -3.63 -8.24
CA ALA A 363 -13.81 -2.85 -7.81
C ALA A 363 -15.13 -3.49 -8.28
N GLN A 364 -15.19 -3.98 -9.52
CA GLN A 364 -16.35 -4.72 -10.02
C GLN A 364 -16.59 -6.03 -9.27
N LEU A 365 -15.52 -6.80 -8.97
CA LEU A 365 -15.65 -8.00 -8.12
C LEU A 365 -16.21 -7.66 -6.74
N ARG A 366 -15.78 -6.54 -6.15
CA ARG A 366 -16.29 -6.12 -4.84
C ARG A 366 -17.78 -5.77 -4.91
N LEU A 367 -18.22 -5.04 -5.93
CA LEU A 367 -19.63 -4.71 -6.15
C LEU A 367 -20.48 -5.95 -6.47
N ALA A 368 -19.89 -6.94 -7.13
CA ALA A 368 -20.55 -8.21 -7.47
C ALA A 368 -20.65 -9.20 -6.31
N ARG A 369 -19.93 -8.99 -5.19
CA ARG A 369 -19.87 -9.91 -4.03
C ARG A 369 -21.25 -10.38 -3.55
N PRO A 370 -22.26 -9.53 -3.29
CA PRO A 370 -23.57 -9.98 -2.83
C PRO A 370 -24.41 -10.67 -3.93
N LEU A 371 -24.02 -10.53 -5.20
CA LEU A 371 -24.75 -11.08 -6.35
C LEU A 371 -24.19 -12.42 -6.81
N ALA A 372 -22.94 -12.73 -6.45
CA ALA A 372 -22.23 -13.88 -6.96
C ALA A 372 -22.77 -15.19 -6.38
N THR A 373 -23.16 -16.10 -7.27
CA THR A 373 -23.41 -17.49 -6.90
C THR A 373 -22.09 -18.17 -6.54
N ASP A 374 -22.08 -18.89 -5.43
CA ASP A 374 -20.91 -19.62 -4.97
C ASP A 374 -20.66 -20.88 -5.81
N LEU A 375 -19.89 -20.74 -6.90
CA LEU A 375 -19.43 -21.85 -7.73
C LEU A 375 -18.28 -22.62 -7.07
N ARG A 376 -18.54 -23.16 -5.87
CA ARG A 376 -17.53 -23.83 -5.04
C ARG A 376 -16.95 -25.08 -5.70
N ARG A 377 -15.68 -25.37 -5.42
CA ARG A 377 -15.05 -26.66 -5.73
C ARG A 377 -15.46 -27.71 -4.70
N PRO A 378 -15.39 -29.02 -5.02
CA PRO A 378 -15.84 -30.08 -4.11
C PRO A 378 -15.21 -30.04 -2.72
N TRP A 379 -13.94 -29.62 -2.63
CA TRP A 379 -13.19 -29.49 -1.37
C TRP A 379 -13.31 -28.14 -0.67
N GLU A 380 -14.02 -27.17 -1.25
CA GLU A 380 -14.24 -25.85 -0.64
C GLU A 380 -15.48 -25.89 0.27
N LYS A 381 -15.31 -25.39 1.51
CA LYS A 381 -16.44 -25.24 2.43
C LYS A 381 -17.49 -24.27 1.86
N PRO A 382 -18.79 -24.53 2.05
CA PRO A 382 -19.85 -23.56 1.76
C PRO A 382 -19.58 -22.23 2.47
N ALA A 383 -19.90 -21.12 1.80
CA ALA A 383 -19.81 -19.80 2.39
C ALA A 383 -21.03 -18.98 1.97
N GLU A 384 -21.57 -18.20 2.92
CA GLU A 384 -22.60 -17.19 2.63
C GLU A 384 -22.12 -16.25 1.51
N PRO A 385 -23.02 -15.71 0.66
CA PRO A 385 -22.65 -14.79 -0.42
C PRO A 385 -21.75 -13.64 0.04
N ASN A 386 -22.08 -13.02 1.17
CA ASN A 386 -21.31 -11.94 1.78
C ASN A 386 -19.99 -12.40 2.41
N LYS A 387 -19.66 -13.69 2.43
CA LYS A 387 -18.39 -14.25 2.95
C LYS A 387 -17.53 -14.86 1.84
N LEU A 388 -17.96 -14.79 0.58
CA LEU A 388 -17.15 -15.24 -0.55
C LEU A 388 -15.86 -14.42 -0.65
N THR A 389 -14.76 -15.12 -0.93
CA THR A 389 -13.47 -14.49 -1.21
C THR A 389 -13.48 -13.90 -2.63
N PRO A 390 -12.61 -12.93 -2.95
CA PRO A 390 -12.55 -12.35 -4.28
C PRO A 390 -12.36 -13.37 -5.41
N ALA A 391 -11.58 -14.43 -5.17
CA ALA A 391 -11.38 -15.49 -6.15
C ALA A 391 -12.65 -16.33 -6.38
N ARG A 392 -13.48 -16.54 -5.35
CA ARG A 392 -14.76 -17.26 -5.50
C ARG A 392 -15.79 -16.40 -6.23
N VAL A 393 -15.88 -15.11 -5.90
CA VAL A 393 -16.73 -14.15 -6.62
C VAL A 393 -16.35 -14.10 -8.10
N ARG A 394 -15.05 -14.00 -8.40
CA ARG A 394 -14.53 -14.01 -9.78
C ARG A 394 -14.96 -15.25 -10.56
N ARG A 395 -14.91 -16.43 -9.93
CA ARG A 395 -15.29 -17.69 -10.58
C ARG A 395 -16.76 -17.69 -11.03
N GLY A 396 -17.66 -17.08 -10.25
CA GLY A 396 -19.06 -16.90 -10.61
C GLY A 396 -19.36 -15.67 -11.48
N PHE A 397 -18.37 -14.81 -11.75
CA PHE A 397 -18.61 -13.50 -12.35
C PHE A 397 -19.17 -13.58 -13.76
N ARG A 398 -18.80 -14.59 -14.56
CA ARG A 398 -19.35 -14.81 -15.91
C ARG A 398 -20.87 -14.89 -15.91
N ASN A 399 -21.48 -15.49 -14.88
CA ASN A 399 -22.94 -15.59 -14.75
C ASN A 399 -23.62 -14.23 -14.51
N LEU A 400 -22.90 -13.28 -13.90
CA LEU A 400 -23.36 -11.91 -13.74
C LEU A 400 -23.13 -11.11 -15.02
N ARG A 401 -22.01 -11.36 -15.70
CA ARG A 401 -21.62 -10.65 -16.92
C ARG A 401 -22.64 -10.81 -18.06
N THR A 402 -23.32 -11.95 -18.15
CA THR A 402 -24.40 -12.17 -19.15
C THR A 402 -25.62 -11.27 -18.93
N ARG A 403 -25.81 -10.77 -17.71
CA ARG A 403 -26.92 -9.88 -17.34
C ARG A 403 -26.53 -8.40 -17.35
N THR A 404 -25.27 -8.09 -17.59
CA THR A 404 -24.77 -6.71 -17.70
C THR A 404 -24.44 -6.35 -19.14
N GLY A 405 -24.74 -5.12 -19.53
CA GLY A 405 -24.35 -4.60 -20.85
C GLY A 405 -22.83 -4.49 -20.99
N SER A 406 -22.33 -4.47 -22.23
CA SER A 406 -20.95 -4.12 -22.53
C SER A 406 -20.87 -2.69 -23.04
N PRO A 407 -19.98 -1.83 -22.51
CA PRO A 407 -19.69 -0.54 -23.13
C PRO A 407 -18.88 -0.69 -24.44
N ALA A 408 -18.32 -1.88 -24.70
CA ALA A 408 -17.50 -2.11 -25.89
C ALA A 408 -18.37 -2.34 -27.13
N GLY A 409 -18.15 -1.53 -28.17
CA GLY A 409 -18.79 -1.72 -29.48
C GLY A 409 -18.44 -3.06 -30.13
N ALA A 410 -19.28 -3.51 -31.06
CA ALA A 410 -19.04 -4.73 -31.82
C ALA A 410 -17.70 -4.63 -32.60
N PRO A 411 -16.88 -5.70 -32.62
CA PRO A 411 -15.64 -5.70 -33.38
C PRO A 411 -15.93 -5.57 -34.89
N LYS A 412 -15.09 -4.79 -35.59
CA LYS A 412 -15.15 -4.69 -37.05
C LYS A 412 -14.24 -5.75 -37.67
N PRO A 413 -14.72 -6.54 -38.66
CA PRO A 413 -13.86 -7.47 -39.39
C PRO A 413 -12.68 -6.74 -40.03
N SER A 414 -11.48 -7.32 -39.90
CA SER A 414 -10.29 -6.82 -40.57
C SER A 414 -9.39 -7.99 -40.94
N ARG A 415 -8.70 -7.91 -42.08
CA ARG A 415 -7.65 -8.87 -42.42
C ARG A 415 -6.37 -8.52 -41.65
N PRO A 416 -5.60 -9.51 -41.16
CA PRO A 416 -4.26 -9.24 -40.64
C PRO A 416 -3.45 -8.45 -41.67
N GLY A 417 -2.72 -7.43 -41.23
CA GLY A 417 -1.76 -6.75 -42.09
C GLY A 417 -0.70 -7.74 -42.60
N PRO A 418 0.10 -7.38 -43.63
CA PRO A 418 1.04 -8.29 -44.31
C PRO A 418 2.20 -8.82 -43.42
N GLY A 419 2.14 -8.57 -42.12
CA GLY A 419 3.19 -8.93 -41.17
C GLY A 419 4.49 -8.22 -41.49
N ARG A 420 5.56 -8.75 -40.93
CA ARG A 420 6.92 -8.31 -41.21
C ARG A 420 7.44 -9.12 -42.41
N PRO A 421 8.02 -8.49 -43.46
CA PRO A 421 8.58 -9.22 -44.59
C PRO A 421 9.65 -10.24 -44.14
N PRO A 422 9.67 -11.47 -44.70
CA PRO A 422 10.71 -12.45 -44.44
C PRO A 422 12.12 -11.88 -44.66
N GLY A 423 13.08 -12.27 -43.80
CA GLY A 423 14.47 -11.81 -43.89
C GLY A 423 14.75 -10.40 -43.36
N SER A 424 13.71 -9.62 -43.02
CA SER A 424 13.94 -8.29 -42.43
C SER A 424 14.46 -8.39 -40.98
N LYS A 425 15.64 -7.82 -40.73
CA LYS A 425 16.26 -7.76 -39.39
C LYS A 425 15.96 -6.42 -38.70
N ASN A 426 15.93 -6.40 -37.36
CA ASN A 426 15.81 -5.14 -36.62
C ASN A 426 17.08 -4.32 -36.84
N ARG A 427 16.94 -3.16 -37.48
CA ARG A 427 18.07 -2.27 -37.80
C ARG A 427 18.53 -1.40 -36.63
N ARG A 428 17.72 -1.30 -35.58
CA ARG A 428 18.02 -0.50 -34.38
C ARG A 428 17.86 -1.38 -33.15
N PRO A 429 18.94 -1.61 -32.37
CA PRO A 429 18.84 -2.16 -31.04
C PRO A 429 17.87 -1.33 -30.20
N THR A 430 17.14 -1.99 -29.32
CA THR A 430 16.30 -1.29 -28.36
C THR A 430 17.18 -0.62 -27.30
N THR A 431 16.89 0.64 -26.98
CA THR A 431 17.53 1.40 -25.88
C THR A 431 17.51 0.60 -24.58
N ARG A 432 18.66 0.57 -23.91
CA ARG A 432 18.80 0.01 -22.57
C ARG A 432 18.70 1.13 -21.53
N HIS A 433 18.11 0.82 -20.38
CA HIS A 433 17.93 1.74 -19.28
C HIS A 433 18.60 1.18 -18.03
N ASP A 434 19.39 2.03 -17.37
CA ASP A 434 19.94 1.73 -16.06
C ASP A 434 18.84 1.68 -15.00
N VAL A 435 19.11 0.96 -13.91
CA VAL A 435 18.21 0.95 -12.75
C VAL A 435 18.44 2.24 -11.98
N GLY A 436 17.38 3.04 -11.82
CA GLY A 436 17.48 4.30 -11.12
C GLY A 436 17.72 4.14 -9.61
N ARG A 437 17.98 5.26 -8.94
CA ARG A 437 18.37 5.29 -7.52
C ARG A 437 17.33 4.60 -6.61
N MET A 438 17.80 4.14 -5.45
CA MET A 438 16.93 3.63 -4.39
C MET A 438 15.92 4.70 -3.96
N LEU A 439 14.71 4.27 -3.60
CA LEU A 439 13.68 5.15 -3.05
C LEU A 439 14.17 5.78 -1.74
N ALA A 440 13.90 7.08 -1.54
CA ALA A 440 14.25 7.77 -0.31
C ALA A 440 13.12 7.58 0.71
N THR A 441 13.38 6.87 1.81
CA THR A 441 12.38 6.61 2.87
C THR A 441 12.45 7.61 4.02
N GLY A 442 13.20 8.71 3.88
CA GLY A 442 13.41 9.70 4.94
C GLY A 442 14.28 9.23 6.12
N GLU A 443 14.55 7.93 6.24
CA GLU A 443 15.53 7.38 7.19
C GLU A 443 16.93 7.36 6.58
N ALA A 444 17.93 7.78 7.36
CA ALA A 444 19.32 7.58 6.97
C ALA A 444 19.60 6.07 6.91
N PHE A 445 19.93 5.55 5.71
CA PHE A 445 20.47 4.20 5.58
C PHE A 445 21.83 4.16 6.27
N SER A 446 21.87 3.75 7.54
CA SER A 446 23.13 3.31 8.13
C SER A 446 23.42 1.93 7.58
N ARG A 447 24.54 1.78 6.86
CA ARG A 447 25.11 0.45 6.63
C ARG A 447 25.20 -0.25 8.00
N PRO A 448 24.80 -1.52 8.13
CA PRO A 448 25.09 -2.26 9.35
C PRO A 448 26.60 -2.23 9.55
N ALA A 449 27.03 -1.82 10.75
CA ALA A 449 28.44 -1.80 11.15
C ALA A 449 28.93 -3.25 11.30
N HIS A 450 29.09 -3.97 10.19
CA HIS A 450 29.83 -5.22 10.15
C HIS A 450 31.31 -4.90 9.92
N HIS A 451 31.94 -4.35 10.94
CA HIS A 451 33.34 -4.60 11.22
C HIS A 451 33.50 -4.57 12.74
N LYS A 452 33.49 -5.76 13.37
CA LYS A 452 34.33 -5.93 14.55
C LYS A 452 35.76 -5.71 14.04
N VAL A 453 36.44 -4.72 14.59
CA VAL A 453 37.88 -4.56 14.44
C VAL A 453 38.51 -5.90 14.84
N GLY A 454 39.27 -6.54 13.94
CA GLY A 454 40.16 -7.64 14.34
C GLY A 454 40.07 -9.00 13.63
N THR A 455 39.36 -9.17 12.51
CA THR A 455 39.44 -10.44 11.76
C THR A 455 39.72 -10.22 10.28
N LYS A 456 41.02 -10.17 9.94
CA LYS A 456 41.49 -10.44 8.56
C LYS A 456 41.31 -11.94 8.28
N PRO A 457 40.61 -12.36 7.21
CA PRO A 457 40.67 -13.74 6.77
C PRO A 457 42.06 -14.02 6.21
N ARG A 458 42.79 -14.96 6.81
CA ARG A 458 43.96 -15.59 6.18
C ARG A 458 43.48 -16.31 4.91
N ARG A 459 44.09 -15.99 3.76
CA ARG A 459 44.10 -16.87 2.60
C ARG A 459 44.90 -18.12 3.00
N THR A 460 44.30 -19.29 2.88
CA THR A 460 45.01 -20.56 2.79
C THR A 460 44.62 -21.23 1.49
N GLY A 461 45.65 -21.57 0.70
CA GLY A 461 45.72 -22.64 -0.29
C GLY A 461 44.59 -22.77 -1.28
#